data_AF-A0A8S0YJD6-F1
#
_entry.id   AF-A0A8S0YJD6-F1
#
_cell.length_a   1.000
_cell.length_b   1.000
_cell.length_c   1.000
_cell.angle_alpha   90.00
_cell.angle_beta   90.00
_cell.angle_gamma   90.00
#
_symmetry.space_group_name_H-M   'P 1'
#
loop_
_entity.id
_entity.type
_entity.pdbx_description
1 polymer ?
#
loop_
_entity_poly.entity_id
_entity_poly.type
_entity_poly.pdbx_seq_one_letter_code
_entity_poly.pdbx_strand_id
1 'polypeptide(L)'
;MDNKDKYIDTQKVDHRIQNKKRGEILYYSIDQVANLLNENINNIKYYTNIFDDLLKIQIVDKELRYTDADIDKLEFLIKLKNRGMSLKEIQDYYSKLPLNDNEVQHPGSNLLSVEELIDSIKEEQRIQFDNFKIQLNDDIQKVNLLYIKNITSAIIEAQNKSLDKFKQDLFEEIKEYLNSKFDKIDEINLDLHNQFIDKMTKFISKKIDSKNDELKLNLQDNFNGFFQSCLTNSEHLIKEVKGFKKVIKDAYYTQYQVEMDNANKGFLNKLFQIFKFR
;
A
#
# COMPACT_ATOMS: atom_id res chain seq x y z
N MET A 1 -31.26 -56.30 51.79
CA MET A 1 -32.08 -55.85 50.65
C MET A 1 -31.99 -54.34 50.64
N ASP A 2 -31.03 -53.83 49.87
CA ASP A 2 -31.19 -53.48 48.45
C ASP A 2 -31.89 -52.13 48.32
N ASN A 3 -31.10 -51.11 47.97
CA ASN A 3 -31.47 -50.37 46.78
C ASN A 3 -30.22 -50.08 45.95
N LYS A 4 -30.36 -50.41 44.66
CA LYS A 4 -29.32 -50.63 43.67
C LYS A 4 -29.02 -49.38 42.85
N ASP A 5 -27.73 -49.29 42.49
CA ASP A 5 -27.16 -48.83 41.23
C ASP A 5 -27.56 -47.47 40.63
N LYS A 6 -26.58 -46.56 40.53
CA LYS A 6 -25.82 -46.44 39.27
C LYS A 6 -24.48 -45.72 39.46
N TYR A 7 -23.48 -46.30 38.82
CA TYR A 7 -22.03 -46.07 38.86
C TYR A 7 -21.55 -44.82 38.09
N ILE A 8 -20.40 -44.28 38.55
CA ILE A 8 -19.19 -43.81 37.78
C ILE A 8 -19.40 -42.61 36.80
N ASP A 9 -18.53 -41.61 36.62
CA ASP A 9 -17.08 -41.54 36.67
C ASP A 9 -16.57 -40.12 36.93
N THR A 10 -15.37 -40.07 37.48
CA THR A 10 -14.39 -39.01 37.25
C THR A 10 -14.23 -38.67 35.78
N GLN A 11 -14.63 -37.47 35.38
CA GLN A 11 -14.01 -36.82 34.23
C GLN A 11 -13.49 -35.46 34.67
N LYS A 12 -12.16 -35.42 34.83
CA LYS A 12 -11.34 -34.25 34.52
C LYS A 12 -11.82 -33.73 33.18
N VAL A 13 -12.71 -32.74 33.18
CA VAL A 13 -13.06 -32.09 31.93
C VAL A 13 -11.95 -31.11 31.63
N ASP A 14 -10.99 -31.63 30.87
CA ASP A 14 -9.94 -30.89 30.20
C ASP A 14 -10.61 -29.94 29.21
N HIS A 15 -11.14 -28.83 29.71
CA HIS A 15 -11.63 -27.75 28.87
C HIS A 15 -10.41 -27.04 28.29
N ARG A 16 -9.86 -27.60 27.21
CA ARG A 16 -9.05 -26.84 26.25
C ARG A 16 -9.93 -25.71 25.74
N ILE A 17 -9.76 -24.52 26.30
CA ILE A 17 -10.35 -23.29 25.79
C ILE A 17 -9.54 -22.88 24.56
N GLN A 18 -9.71 -23.62 23.47
CA GLN A 18 -9.41 -23.09 22.15
C GLN A 18 -10.74 -22.52 21.63
N ASN A 19 -10.79 -21.20 21.49
CA ASN A 19 -11.87 -20.41 20.86
C ASN A 19 -13.02 -19.89 21.74
N LYS A 20 -12.79 -19.46 23.00
CA LYS A 20 -13.66 -18.46 23.64
C LYS A 20 -13.02 -17.07 23.53
N LYS A 21 -13.77 -16.08 23.03
CA LYS A 21 -13.35 -14.67 23.01
C LYS A 21 -13.14 -14.18 24.45
N ARG A 22 -12.06 -13.45 24.74
CA ARG A 22 -11.87 -12.72 26.02
C ARG A 22 -13.14 -11.89 26.30
N GLY A 23 -13.68 -11.97 27.52
CA GLY A 23 -14.83 -11.18 27.98
C GLY A 23 -16.12 -11.91 28.36
N GLU A 24 -16.24 -13.24 28.18
CA GLU A 24 -17.40 -14.02 28.68
C GLU A 24 -17.17 -14.65 30.07
N ILE A 25 -15.93 -14.62 30.58
CA ILE A 25 -15.52 -15.27 31.84
C ILE A 25 -15.15 -14.18 32.84
N LEU A 26 -15.82 -14.15 34.01
CA LEU A 26 -15.60 -13.11 35.01
C LEU A 26 -14.22 -13.20 35.70
N TYR A 27 -13.72 -14.43 35.90
CA TYR A 27 -12.44 -14.71 36.54
C TYR A 27 -11.76 -15.92 35.90
N TYR A 28 -10.44 -15.84 35.74
CA TYR A 28 -9.61 -16.91 35.21
C TYR A 28 -8.79 -17.55 36.34
N SER A 29 -8.64 -18.87 36.30
CA SER A 29 -7.71 -19.59 37.17
C SER A 29 -6.27 -19.42 36.67
N ILE A 30 -5.30 -19.70 37.53
CA ILE A 30 -3.88 -19.57 37.16
C ILE A 30 -3.49 -20.48 35.97
N ASP A 31 -4.09 -21.67 35.87
CA ASP A 31 -3.85 -22.57 34.75
C ASP A 31 -4.39 -21.99 33.43
N GLN A 32 -5.52 -21.28 33.49
CA GLN A 32 -6.09 -20.58 32.34
C GLN A 32 -5.21 -19.39 31.93
N VAL A 33 -4.72 -18.61 32.90
CA VAL A 33 -3.80 -17.49 32.62
C VAL A 33 -2.48 -17.97 32.04
N ALA A 34 -1.90 -19.05 32.59
CA ALA A 34 -0.68 -19.67 32.08
C ALA A 34 -0.84 -20.12 30.62
N ASN A 35 -1.98 -20.76 30.29
CA ASN A 35 -2.29 -21.16 28.92
C ASN A 35 -2.52 -19.96 27.98
N LEU A 36 -3.20 -18.91 28.44
CA LEU A 36 -3.47 -17.70 27.64
C LEU A 36 -2.21 -16.91 27.32
N LEU A 37 -1.29 -16.82 28.27
CA LEU A 37 -0.03 -16.08 28.13
C LEU A 37 1.12 -16.95 27.62
N ASN A 38 0.87 -18.25 27.38
CA ASN A 38 1.85 -19.24 26.96
C ASN A 38 3.10 -19.26 27.88
N GLU A 39 2.87 -19.23 29.19
CA GLU A 39 3.89 -19.13 30.23
C GLU A 39 3.73 -20.22 31.28
N ASN A 40 4.81 -20.54 32.00
CA ASN A 40 4.75 -21.52 33.07
C ASN A 40 3.93 -20.98 34.26
N ILE A 41 3.07 -21.81 34.85
CA ILE A 41 2.31 -21.50 36.08
C ILE A 41 3.22 -20.93 37.18
N ASN A 42 4.44 -21.48 37.35
CA ASN A 42 5.41 -20.99 38.33
C ASN A 42 5.90 -19.57 38.03
N ASN A 43 6.05 -19.22 36.74
CA ASN A 43 6.40 -17.87 36.32
C ASN A 43 5.24 -16.91 36.60
N ILE A 44 4.01 -17.32 36.30
CA ILE A 44 2.81 -16.51 36.60
C ILE A 44 2.69 -16.27 38.11
N LYS A 45 2.90 -17.29 38.96
CA LYS A 45 2.95 -17.13 40.43
C LYS A 45 4.06 -16.17 40.86
N TYR A 46 5.25 -16.33 40.28
CA TYR A 46 6.40 -15.49 40.58
C TYR A 46 6.12 -14.01 40.27
N TYR A 47 5.59 -13.69 39.09
CA TYR A 47 5.23 -12.33 38.72
C TYR A 47 4.06 -11.78 39.56
N THR A 48 3.05 -12.61 39.83
CA THR A 48 1.93 -12.23 40.71
C THR A 48 2.43 -11.82 42.10
N ASN A 49 3.37 -12.56 42.67
CA ASN A 49 3.91 -12.26 43.99
C ASN A 49 4.84 -11.03 44.01
N ILE A 50 5.65 -10.83 42.97
CA ILE A 50 6.57 -9.68 42.90
C ILE A 50 5.83 -8.38 42.66
N PHE A 51 4.77 -8.43 41.86
CA PHE A 51 3.94 -7.28 41.52
C PHE A 51 2.61 -7.32 42.26
N ASP A 52 2.55 -7.91 43.46
CA ASP A 52 1.32 -8.04 44.25
C ASP A 52 0.67 -6.67 44.53
N ASP A 53 1.50 -5.67 44.84
CA ASP A 53 1.09 -4.27 45.03
C ASP A 53 0.37 -3.68 43.81
N LEU A 54 0.70 -4.17 42.60
CA LEU A 54 0.18 -3.69 41.33
C LEU A 54 -0.98 -4.54 40.80
N LEU A 55 -0.90 -5.86 40.98
CA LEU A 55 -1.81 -6.84 40.40
C LEU A 55 -2.97 -7.21 41.32
N LYS A 56 -2.90 -6.94 42.64
CA LYS A 56 -4.01 -7.06 43.62
C LYS A 56 -5.00 -8.21 43.34
N ILE A 57 -4.45 -9.40 43.06
CA ILE A 57 -5.21 -10.56 42.59
C ILE A 57 -6.08 -11.07 43.72
N GLN A 58 -7.35 -11.37 43.44
CA GLN A 58 -8.27 -11.87 44.46
C GLN A 58 -7.96 -13.34 44.80
N ILE A 59 -7.89 -13.66 46.09
CA ILE A 59 -7.75 -15.03 46.58
C ILE A 59 -9.09 -15.46 47.19
N VAL A 60 -9.72 -16.48 46.62
CA VAL A 60 -10.97 -17.08 47.12
C VAL A 60 -10.74 -18.58 47.26
N ASP A 61 -11.04 -19.14 48.44
CA ASP A 61 -10.87 -20.58 48.73
C ASP A 61 -9.47 -21.15 48.42
N LYS A 62 -8.42 -20.36 48.68
CA LYS A 62 -7.00 -20.67 48.39
C LYS A 62 -6.65 -20.73 46.90
N GLU A 63 -7.52 -20.26 46.01
CA GLU A 63 -7.27 -20.15 44.58
C GLU A 63 -7.15 -18.69 44.13
N LEU A 64 -6.20 -18.42 43.22
CA LEU A 64 -5.97 -17.11 42.60
C LEU A 64 -6.98 -16.89 41.48
N ARG A 65 -7.69 -15.75 41.52
CA ARG A 65 -8.68 -15.34 40.52
C ARG A 65 -8.23 -14.07 39.81
N TYR A 66 -7.93 -14.21 38.52
CA TYR A 66 -7.47 -13.11 37.66
C TYR A 66 -8.63 -12.53 36.85
N THR A 67 -8.73 -11.22 36.75
CA THR A 67 -9.64 -10.54 35.81
C THR A 67 -8.97 -10.33 34.46
N ASP A 68 -9.73 -9.95 33.42
CA ASP A 68 -9.15 -9.59 32.12
C ASP A 68 -8.09 -8.46 32.26
N ALA A 69 -8.35 -7.46 33.10
CA ALA A 69 -7.41 -6.36 33.36
C ALA A 69 -6.11 -6.85 34.02
N ASP A 70 -6.19 -7.86 34.89
CA ASP A 70 -5.00 -8.44 35.54
C ASP A 70 -4.15 -9.22 34.54
N ILE A 71 -4.81 -9.92 33.60
CA ILE A 71 -4.13 -10.66 32.53
C ILE A 71 -3.43 -9.67 31.57
N ASP A 72 -4.07 -8.56 31.22
CA ASP A 72 -3.45 -7.53 30.36
C ASP A 72 -2.22 -6.90 31.02
N LYS A 73 -2.31 -6.61 32.32
CA LYS A 73 -1.16 -6.12 33.09
C LYS A 73 -0.04 -7.15 33.15
N LEU A 74 -0.36 -8.43 33.41
CA LEU A 74 0.62 -9.52 33.41
C LEU A 74 1.30 -9.70 32.05
N GLU A 75 0.52 -9.69 30.96
CA GLU A 75 1.03 -9.80 29.60
C GLU A 75 2.03 -8.68 29.29
N PHE A 76 1.71 -7.46 29.70
CA PHE A 76 2.58 -6.30 29.54
C PHE A 76 3.87 -6.44 30.35
N LEU A 77 3.80 -6.85 31.62
CA LEU A 77 4.96 -7.08 32.48
C LEU A 77 5.91 -8.16 31.91
N ILE A 78 5.34 -9.25 31.41
CA ILE A 78 6.09 -10.34 30.77
C ILE A 78 6.78 -9.84 29.49
N LYS A 79 6.09 -9.05 28.67
CA LYS A 79 6.68 -8.43 27.47
C LYS A 79 7.85 -7.51 27.80
N LEU A 80 7.75 -6.69 28.85
CA LEU A 80 8.85 -5.83 29.30
C LEU A 80 10.03 -6.66 29.79
N LYS A 81 9.76 -7.75 30.53
CA LYS A 81 10.82 -8.65 30.99
C LYS A 81 11.53 -9.35 29.84
N ASN A 82 10.79 -9.82 28.84
CA ASN A 82 11.33 -10.46 27.63
C ASN A 82 12.11 -9.49 26.73
N ARG A 83 11.86 -8.18 26.84
CA ARG A 83 12.66 -7.12 26.19
C ARG A 83 13.96 -6.77 26.94
N GLY A 84 14.28 -7.49 28.02
CA GLY A 84 15.54 -7.37 28.73
C GLY A 84 15.52 -6.43 29.95
N MET A 85 14.36 -5.86 30.30
CA MET A 85 14.25 -4.99 31.47
C MET A 85 14.37 -5.80 32.79
N SER A 86 15.02 -5.22 33.81
CA SER A 86 15.08 -5.80 35.14
C SER A 86 13.75 -5.59 35.90
N LEU A 87 13.47 -6.46 36.87
CA LEU A 87 12.22 -6.35 37.66
C LEU A 87 12.13 -5.01 38.40
N LYS A 88 13.27 -4.48 38.85
CA LYS A 88 13.34 -3.18 39.54
C LYS A 88 13.04 -2.02 38.59
N GLU A 89 13.55 -2.06 37.36
CA GLU A 89 13.23 -1.07 36.33
C GLU A 89 11.75 -1.12 35.92
N ILE A 90 11.16 -2.33 35.84
CA ILE A 90 9.73 -2.49 35.56
C ILE A 90 8.88 -1.90 36.70
N GLN A 91 9.27 -2.13 37.95
CA GLN A 91 8.59 -1.58 39.13
C GLN A 91 8.71 -0.05 39.20
N ASP A 92 9.91 0.50 38.96
CA ASP A 92 10.14 1.95 38.89
C ASP A 92 9.35 2.60 37.75
N TYR A 93 9.23 1.93 36.59
CA TYR A 93 8.45 2.40 35.45
C TYR A 93 6.96 2.50 35.80
N TYR A 94 6.41 1.47 36.44
CA TYR A 94 5.01 1.46 36.87
C TYR A 94 4.70 2.45 37.99
N SER A 95 5.67 2.69 38.87
CA SER A 95 5.55 3.69 39.95
C SER A 95 5.46 5.12 39.42
N LYS A 96 6.08 5.38 38.25
CA LYS A 96 6.11 6.70 37.59
C LYS A 96 4.97 6.92 36.62
N LEU A 97 4.32 5.85 36.17
CA LEU A 97 3.18 5.89 35.26
C LEU A 97 2.02 5.09 35.88
N PRO A 98 1.25 5.68 36.82
CA PRO A 98 0.08 5.01 37.36
C PRO A 98 -0.95 4.83 36.24
N LEU A 99 -1.02 3.64 35.65
CA LEU A 99 -2.08 3.23 34.72
C LEU A 99 -3.43 2.98 35.42
N ASN A 100 -3.63 3.54 36.61
CA ASN A 100 -4.96 3.55 37.23
C ASN A 100 -5.68 4.79 36.68
N ASP A 101 -6.86 4.58 36.07
CA ASP A 101 -7.79 5.59 35.54
C ASP A 101 -8.32 6.62 36.56
N ASN A 102 -7.70 6.72 37.74
CA ASN A 102 -7.99 7.79 38.66
C ASN A 102 -7.16 9.00 38.24
N GLU A 103 -7.81 9.93 37.53
CA GLU A 103 -7.34 11.28 37.24
C GLU A 103 -6.69 11.92 38.48
N VAL A 104 -5.37 11.77 38.64
CA VAL A 104 -4.63 12.58 39.59
C VAL A 104 -4.33 13.88 38.89
N GLN A 105 -5.23 14.85 39.07
CA GLN A 105 -4.95 16.25 38.77
C GLN A 105 -3.78 16.72 39.64
N HIS A 106 -2.56 16.64 39.11
CA HIS A 106 -1.44 17.40 39.64
C HIS A 106 -1.46 18.79 39.00
N PRO A 107 -1.70 19.87 39.77
CA PRO A 107 -1.61 21.22 39.25
C PRO A 107 -0.13 21.57 39.08
N GLY A 108 0.32 21.75 37.84
CA GLY A 108 1.60 22.41 37.56
C GLY A 108 2.65 21.61 36.79
N SER A 109 2.26 20.81 35.80
CA SER A 109 3.22 20.29 34.83
C SER A 109 2.75 20.59 33.40
N ASN A 110 3.46 21.49 32.71
CA ASN A 110 3.36 21.70 31.26
C ASN A 110 3.96 20.49 30.49
N LEU A 111 3.60 19.27 30.87
CA LEU A 111 3.90 18.08 30.10
C LEU A 111 2.66 17.80 29.25
N LEU A 112 2.79 17.97 27.93
CA LEU A 112 1.85 17.43 26.95
C LEU A 112 1.43 16.04 27.41
N SER A 113 0.12 15.83 27.55
CA SER A 113 -0.41 14.50 27.86
C SER A 113 0.08 13.50 26.82
N VAL A 114 0.22 12.23 27.22
CA VAL A 114 0.67 11.17 26.31
C VAL A 114 -0.22 11.11 25.06
N GLU A 115 -1.52 11.35 25.22
CA GLU A 115 -2.49 11.54 24.13
C GLU A 115 -2.13 12.68 23.18
N GLU A 116 -1.81 13.87 23.68
CA GLU A 116 -1.41 15.00 22.82
C GLU A 116 -0.11 14.73 22.06
N LEU A 117 0.84 14.01 22.68
CA LEU A 117 2.07 13.54 22.04
C LEU A 117 1.79 12.52 20.94
N ILE A 118 0.92 11.54 21.22
CA ILE A 118 0.50 10.53 20.24
C ILE A 118 -0.20 11.18 19.05
N ASP A 119 -1.11 12.12 19.29
CA ASP A 119 -1.84 12.80 18.21
C ASP A 119 -0.94 13.72 17.39
N SER A 120 0.03 14.39 18.03
CA SER A 120 1.07 15.16 17.33
C SER A 120 1.92 14.27 16.42
N ILE A 121 2.30 13.07 16.89
CA ILE A 121 3.05 12.09 16.09
C ILE A 121 2.21 11.58 14.91
N LYS A 122 0.93 11.27 15.14
CA LYS A 122 0.02 10.83 14.06
C LYS A 122 -0.13 11.88 12.98
N GLU A 123 -0.30 13.14 13.35
CA GLU A 123 -0.47 14.22 12.39
C GLU A 123 0.83 14.48 11.61
N GLU A 124 1.98 14.47 12.26
CA GLU A 124 3.29 14.58 11.60
C GLU A 124 3.51 13.41 10.61
N GLN A 125 3.22 12.18 11.00
CA GLN A 125 3.31 11.01 10.11
C GLN A 125 2.36 11.14 8.91
N ARG A 126 1.14 11.64 9.14
CA ARG A 126 0.17 11.87 8.08
C ARG A 126 0.68 12.91 7.08
N ILE A 127 1.24 14.02 7.55
CA ILE A 127 1.84 15.07 6.70
C ILE A 127 2.99 14.48 5.87
N GLN A 128 3.90 13.73 6.50
CA GLN A 128 5.02 13.10 5.81
C GLN A 128 4.54 12.11 4.75
N PHE A 129 3.51 11.32 5.05
CA PHE A 129 2.93 10.36 4.10
C PHE A 129 2.25 11.06 2.92
N ASP A 130 1.51 12.14 3.17
CA ASP A 130 0.88 12.93 2.12
C ASP A 130 1.93 13.61 1.22
N ASN A 131 2.99 14.16 1.81
CA ASN A 131 4.11 14.75 1.07
C ASN A 131 4.84 13.71 0.20
N PHE A 132 5.16 12.53 0.77
CA PHE A 132 5.76 11.43 0.04
C PHE A 132 4.89 11.00 -1.14
N LYS A 133 3.57 10.92 -0.93
CA LYS A 133 2.62 10.56 -1.98
C LYS A 133 2.54 11.59 -3.10
N ILE A 134 2.63 12.89 -2.78
CA ILE A 134 2.70 13.96 -3.78
C ILE A 134 4.00 13.82 -4.58
N GLN A 135 5.14 13.71 -3.89
CA GLN A 135 6.45 13.59 -4.52
C GLN A 135 6.55 12.36 -5.44
N LEU A 136 6.13 11.19 -4.97
CA LEU A 136 6.14 9.96 -5.76
C LEU A 136 5.29 10.10 -7.04
N ASN A 137 4.14 10.75 -6.94
CA ASN A 137 3.27 10.96 -8.08
C ASN A 137 3.90 11.91 -9.11
N ASP A 138 4.56 12.98 -8.65
CA ASP A 138 5.28 13.91 -9.51
C ASP A 138 6.48 13.24 -10.19
N ASP A 139 7.23 12.41 -9.46
CA ASP A 139 8.38 11.69 -9.99
C ASP A 139 7.96 10.69 -11.07
N ILE A 140 6.90 9.91 -10.83
CA ILE A 140 6.34 8.98 -11.83
C ILE A 140 5.90 9.75 -13.09
N GLN A 141 5.21 10.88 -12.93
CA GLN A 141 4.77 11.69 -14.07
C GLN A 141 5.94 12.22 -14.90
N LYS A 142 6.96 12.78 -14.24
CA LYS A 142 8.17 13.30 -14.91
C LYS A 142 8.92 12.19 -15.65
N VAL A 143 9.11 11.04 -15.02
CA VAL A 143 9.82 9.91 -15.60
C VAL A 143 9.07 9.35 -16.80
N ASN A 144 7.76 9.16 -16.70
CA ASN A 144 6.95 8.69 -17.83
C ASN A 144 6.98 9.67 -19.00
N LEU A 145 6.86 10.98 -18.75
CA LEU A 145 6.95 12.00 -19.78
C LEU A 145 8.31 11.96 -20.51
N LEU A 146 9.39 11.79 -19.74
CA LEU A 146 10.74 11.66 -20.29
C LEU A 146 10.90 10.41 -21.15
N TYR A 147 10.39 9.26 -20.71
CA TYR A 147 10.43 8.01 -21.49
C TYR A 147 9.68 8.14 -22.81
N ILE A 148 8.45 8.66 -22.79
CA ILE A 148 7.66 8.82 -24.01
C ILE A 148 8.39 9.77 -24.97
N LYS A 149 8.91 10.90 -24.47
CA LYS A 149 9.67 11.85 -25.29
C LYS A 149 10.89 11.19 -25.94
N ASN A 150 11.67 10.44 -25.18
CA ASN A 150 12.86 9.76 -25.70
C ASN A 150 12.52 8.70 -26.75
N ILE A 151 11.46 7.91 -26.52
CA ILE A 151 10.97 6.92 -27.49
C ILE A 151 10.52 7.61 -28.78
N THR A 152 9.71 8.66 -28.67
CA THR A 152 9.23 9.43 -29.83
C THR A 152 10.41 10.01 -30.62
N SER A 153 11.38 10.63 -29.96
CA SER A 153 12.58 11.16 -30.62
C SER A 153 13.40 10.07 -31.32
N ALA A 154 13.63 8.93 -30.67
CA ALA A 154 14.38 7.82 -31.25
C ALA A 154 13.69 7.25 -32.49
N ILE A 155 12.36 7.12 -32.47
CA ILE A 155 11.58 6.65 -33.62
C ILE A 155 11.68 7.66 -34.78
N ILE A 156 11.51 8.96 -34.51
CA ILE A 156 11.62 10.02 -35.54
C ILE A 156 13.01 9.98 -36.18
N GLU A 157 14.06 9.87 -35.38
CA GLU A 157 15.44 9.82 -35.87
C GLU A 157 15.69 8.58 -36.76
N ALA A 158 15.25 7.40 -36.31
CA ALA A 158 15.39 6.16 -37.06
C ALA A 158 14.63 6.21 -38.40
N GLN A 159 13.40 6.73 -38.40
CA GLN A 159 12.58 6.88 -39.61
C GLN A 159 13.19 7.89 -40.59
N ASN A 160 13.67 9.04 -40.10
CA ASN A 160 14.32 10.04 -40.94
C ASN A 160 15.58 9.48 -41.62
N LYS A 161 16.39 8.70 -40.88
CA LYS A 161 17.57 8.03 -41.43
C LYS A 161 17.19 7.01 -42.51
N SER A 162 16.11 6.26 -42.31
CA SER A 162 15.60 5.31 -43.31
C SER A 162 15.10 6.01 -44.57
N LEU A 163 14.38 7.13 -44.41
CA LEU A 163 13.90 7.95 -45.53
C LEU A 163 15.06 8.55 -46.34
N ASP A 164 16.09 9.06 -45.67
CA ASP A 164 17.26 9.62 -46.35
C ASP A 164 18.03 8.55 -47.14
N LYS A 165 18.12 7.32 -46.60
CA LYS A 165 18.68 6.19 -47.34
C LYS A 165 17.83 5.83 -48.55
N PHE A 166 16.51 5.67 -48.37
CA PHE A 166 15.58 5.38 -49.47
C PHE A 166 15.66 6.43 -50.59
N LYS A 167 15.77 7.71 -50.22
CA LYS A 167 15.98 8.82 -51.15
C LYS A 167 17.25 8.63 -51.98
N GLN A 168 18.37 8.27 -51.34
CA GLN A 168 19.65 8.06 -52.03
C GLN A 168 19.57 6.86 -52.98
N ASP A 169 19.02 5.74 -52.51
CA ASP A 169 18.87 4.52 -53.28
C ASP A 169 17.98 4.76 -54.53
N LEU A 170 16.84 5.43 -54.35
CA LEU A 170 15.92 5.78 -55.46
C LEU A 170 16.57 6.72 -56.47
N PHE A 171 17.36 7.69 -56.00
CA PHE A 171 18.01 8.66 -56.88
C PHE A 171 19.07 8.00 -57.75
N GLU A 172 19.91 7.12 -57.19
CA GLU A 172 20.90 6.38 -57.98
C GLU A 172 20.22 5.41 -58.94
N GLU A 173 19.16 4.70 -58.54
CA GLU A 173 18.43 3.80 -59.45
C GLU A 173 17.85 4.54 -60.67
N ILE A 174 17.27 5.73 -60.46
CA ILE A 174 16.75 6.55 -61.56
C ILE A 174 17.89 7.03 -62.48
N LYS A 175 19.02 7.42 -61.90
CA LYS A 175 20.18 7.92 -62.64
C LYS A 175 20.82 6.80 -63.47
N GLU A 176 20.99 5.61 -62.91
CA GLU A 176 21.43 4.41 -63.63
C GLU A 176 20.46 4.06 -64.76
N TYR A 177 19.15 4.07 -64.49
CA TYR A 177 18.15 3.83 -65.52
C TYR A 177 18.23 4.84 -66.67
N LEU A 178 18.34 6.13 -66.35
CA LEU A 178 18.51 7.18 -67.34
C LEU A 178 19.76 6.94 -68.18
N ASN A 179 20.92 6.74 -67.56
CA ASN A 179 22.16 6.47 -68.29
C ASN A 179 22.03 5.24 -69.21
N SER A 180 21.49 4.13 -68.69
CA SER A 180 21.35 2.87 -69.45
C SER A 180 20.47 2.99 -70.70
N LYS A 181 19.49 3.91 -70.71
CA LYS A 181 18.60 4.12 -71.87
C LYS A 181 19.31 4.78 -73.06
N PHE A 182 20.48 5.35 -72.83
CA PHE A 182 21.12 6.23 -73.79
C PHE A 182 22.61 5.88 -74.05
N ASP A 183 23.06 4.71 -73.61
CA ASP A 183 24.42 4.17 -73.81
C ASP A 183 24.84 3.97 -75.30
N LYS A 184 23.97 4.25 -76.28
CA LYS A 184 24.21 4.04 -77.73
C LYS A 184 24.04 5.31 -78.58
N ILE A 185 24.38 6.48 -78.04
CA ILE A 185 24.26 7.76 -78.76
C ILE A 185 25.56 8.08 -79.51
N ASP A 186 25.44 8.45 -80.79
CA ASP A 186 26.57 8.95 -81.60
C ASP A 186 27.17 10.25 -81.02
N GLU A 187 28.50 10.42 -81.12
CA GLU A 187 29.27 11.55 -80.55
C GLU A 187 28.68 12.95 -80.83
N ILE A 188 27.98 13.13 -81.95
CA ILE A 188 27.39 14.41 -82.37
C ILE A 188 26.24 14.86 -81.44
N ASN A 189 25.54 13.94 -80.79
CA ASN A 189 24.41 14.24 -79.89
C ASN A 189 24.76 14.14 -78.40
N LEU A 190 26.02 13.88 -78.07
CA LEU A 190 26.48 13.56 -76.72
C LEU A 190 26.33 14.76 -75.76
N ASP A 191 26.54 15.99 -76.25
CA ASP A 191 26.39 17.21 -75.44
C ASP A 191 24.92 17.53 -75.11
N LEU A 192 24.03 17.48 -76.11
CA LEU A 192 22.58 17.62 -75.91
C LEU A 192 22.05 16.56 -74.95
N HIS A 193 22.59 15.34 -75.05
CA HIS A 193 22.23 14.24 -74.19
C HIS A 193 22.66 14.47 -72.74
N ASN A 194 23.91 14.85 -72.51
CA ASN A 194 24.43 15.20 -71.19
C ASN A 194 23.65 16.35 -70.55
N GLN A 195 23.29 17.38 -71.34
CA GLN A 195 22.44 18.47 -70.87
C GLN A 195 21.03 17.99 -70.48
N PHE A 196 20.45 17.05 -71.22
CA PHE A 196 19.16 16.47 -70.89
C PHE A 196 19.22 15.63 -69.60
N ILE A 197 20.21 14.74 -69.49
CA ILE A 197 20.45 13.93 -68.29
C ILE A 197 20.65 14.83 -67.08
N ASP A 198 21.49 15.86 -67.16
CA ASP A 198 21.77 16.77 -66.04
C ASP A 198 20.50 17.55 -65.62
N LYS A 199 19.74 18.08 -66.59
CA LYS A 199 18.47 18.77 -66.30
C LYS A 199 17.44 17.84 -65.66
N MET A 200 17.29 16.63 -66.16
CA MET A 200 16.35 15.65 -65.58
C MET A 200 16.80 15.20 -64.20
N THR A 201 18.09 14.93 -64.02
CA THR A 201 18.68 14.54 -62.73
C THR A 201 18.45 15.64 -61.68
N LYS A 202 18.69 16.91 -62.03
CA LYS A 202 18.41 18.06 -61.15
C LYS A 202 16.92 18.20 -60.84
N PHE A 203 16.04 18.06 -61.84
CA PHE A 203 14.60 18.13 -61.64
C PHE A 203 14.09 17.03 -60.70
N ILE A 204 14.55 15.80 -60.92
CA ILE A 204 14.18 14.63 -60.11
C ILE A 204 14.71 14.78 -58.68
N SER A 205 15.98 15.18 -58.50
CA SER A 205 16.55 15.47 -57.18
C SER A 205 15.67 16.45 -56.41
N LYS A 206 15.35 17.60 -57.02
CA LYS A 206 14.52 18.63 -56.40
C LYS A 206 13.12 18.10 -56.02
N LYS A 207 12.54 17.24 -56.85
CA LYS A 207 11.22 16.66 -56.57
C LYS A 207 11.26 15.63 -55.44
N ILE A 208 12.29 14.79 -55.42
CA ILE A 208 12.54 13.83 -54.33
C ILE A 208 12.79 14.58 -53.02
N ASP A 209 13.63 15.62 -53.03
CA ASP A 209 13.90 16.48 -51.87
C ASP A 209 12.60 17.03 -51.28
N SER A 210 11.80 17.70 -52.12
CA SER A 210 10.54 18.28 -51.70
C SER A 210 9.57 17.26 -51.10
N LYS A 211 9.50 16.03 -51.67
CA LYS A 211 8.60 15.00 -51.15
C LYS A 211 9.13 14.34 -49.88
N ASN A 212 10.45 14.20 -49.75
CA ASN A 212 11.11 13.72 -48.54
C ASN A 212 10.83 14.68 -47.37
N ASP A 213 10.98 15.98 -47.59
CA ASP A 213 10.71 17.00 -46.56
C ASP A 213 9.23 16.99 -46.14
N GLU A 214 8.31 16.86 -47.09
CA GLU A 214 6.87 16.70 -46.81
C GLU A 214 6.59 15.44 -45.96
N LEU A 215 7.22 14.30 -46.30
CA LEU A 215 7.07 13.05 -45.55
C LEU A 215 7.64 13.17 -44.13
N LYS A 216 8.80 13.82 -43.97
CA LYS A 216 9.40 14.07 -42.65
C LYS A 216 8.48 14.91 -41.77
N LEU A 217 7.92 15.99 -42.31
CA LEU A 217 6.95 16.84 -41.60
C LEU A 217 5.69 16.05 -41.20
N ASN A 218 5.09 15.32 -42.14
CA ASN A 218 3.89 14.52 -41.86
C ASN A 218 4.14 13.45 -40.78
N LEU A 219 5.31 12.78 -40.81
CA LEU A 219 5.69 11.82 -39.78
C LEU A 219 5.83 12.50 -38.42
N GLN A 220 6.52 13.64 -38.38
CA GLN A 220 6.71 14.41 -37.15
C GLN A 220 5.35 14.84 -36.55
N ASP A 221 4.42 15.30 -37.37
CA ASP A 221 3.07 15.68 -36.94
C ASP A 221 2.27 14.47 -36.42
N ASN A 222 2.32 13.34 -37.13
CA ASN A 222 1.67 12.11 -36.69
C ASN A 222 2.22 11.61 -35.34
N PHE A 223 3.54 11.66 -35.15
CA PHE A 223 4.17 11.26 -33.89
C PHE A 223 3.88 12.23 -32.74
N ASN A 224 3.81 13.54 -33.03
CA ASN A 224 3.34 14.52 -32.07
C ASN A 224 1.88 14.26 -31.68
N GLY A 225 1.02 13.91 -32.63
CA GLY A 225 -0.37 13.52 -32.38
C GLY A 225 -0.48 12.26 -31.51
N PHE A 226 0.35 11.25 -31.79
CA PHE A 226 0.45 10.03 -30.99
C PHE A 226 0.92 10.33 -29.56
N PHE A 227 1.93 11.19 -29.41
CA PHE A 227 2.45 11.64 -28.11
C PHE A 227 1.35 12.28 -27.28
N GLN A 228 0.61 13.24 -27.85
CA GLN A 228 -0.51 13.89 -27.15
C GLN A 228 -1.60 12.90 -26.77
N SER A 229 -1.94 11.95 -27.66
CA SER A 229 -2.93 10.92 -27.37
C SER A 229 -2.52 10.02 -26.19
N CYS A 230 -1.24 9.66 -26.11
CA CYS A 230 -0.69 8.90 -24.97
C CYS A 230 -0.78 9.68 -23.66
N LEU A 231 -0.51 10.99 -23.68
CA LEU A 231 -0.66 11.85 -22.51
C LEU A 231 -2.12 11.93 -22.05
N THR A 232 -3.05 12.21 -22.96
CA THR A 232 -4.48 12.29 -22.64
C THR A 232 -5.00 10.96 -22.07
N ASN A 233 -4.60 9.83 -22.65
CA ASN A 233 -5.01 8.52 -22.14
C ASN A 233 -4.43 8.25 -20.74
N SER A 234 -3.18 8.64 -20.50
CA SER A 234 -2.55 8.53 -19.18
C SER A 234 -3.28 9.37 -18.12
N GLU A 235 -3.69 10.59 -18.46
CA GLU A 235 -4.50 11.44 -17.58
C GLU A 235 -5.88 10.82 -17.28
N HIS A 236 -6.50 10.19 -18.27
CA HIS A 236 -7.77 9.47 -18.09
C HIS A 236 -7.62 8.30 -17.11
N LEU A 237 -6.59 7.45 -17.31
CA LEU A 237 -6.31 6.34 -16.41
C LEU A 237 -6.05 6.80 -14.97
N ILE A 238 -5.31 7.90 -14.79
CA ILE A 238 -5.10 8.50 -13.45
C ILE A 238 -6.43 8.90 -12.81
N LYS A 239 -7.35 9.50 -13.58
CA LYS A 239 -8.68 9.86 -13.08
C LYS A 239 -9.50 8.63 -12.69
N GLU A 240 -9.50 7.58 -13.51
CA GLU A 240 -10.21 6.33 -13.20
C GLU A 240 -9.66 5.65 -11.95
N VAL A 241 -8.33 5.53 -11.82
CA VAL A 241 -7.69 4.98 -10.61
C VAL A 241 -8.06 5.78 -9.35
N LYS A 242 -8.08 7.12 -9.45
CA LYS A 242 -8.57 7.98 -8.36
C LYS A 242 -10.05 7.73 -8.06
N GLY A 243 -10.87 7.48 -9.07
CA GLY A 243 -12.27 7.07 -8.95
C GLY A 243 -12.42 5.75 -8.18
N PHE A 244 -11.68 4.72 -8.55
CA PHE A 244 -11.68 3.43 -7.84
C PHE A 244 -11.29 3.57 -6.38
N LYS A 245 -10.27 4.39 -6.07
CA LYS A 245 -9.89 4.69 -4.68
C LYS A 245 -11.06 5.26 -3.88
N LYS A 246 -11.85 6.16 -4.48
CA LYS A 246 -13.04 6.72 -3.84
C LYS A 246 -14.09 5.64 -3.58
N VAL A 247 -14.39 4.82 -4.59
CA VAL A 247 -15.37 3.71 -4.46
C VAL A 247 -14.96 2.72 -3.37
N ILE A 248 -13.68 2.34 -3.29
CA ILE A 248 -13.17 1.43 -2.25
C ILE A 248 -13.30 2.07 -0.86
N LYS A 249 -12.98 3.37 -0.74
CA LYS A 249 -13.13 4.11 0.52
C LYS A 249 -14.60 4.17 0.95
N ASP A 250 -15.50 4.46 0.03
CA ASP A 250 -16.95 4.53 0.29
C ASP A 250 -17.52 3.14 0.67
N ALA A 251 -17.06 2.08 0.01
CA ALA A 251 -17.42 0.70 0.34
C ALA A 251 -16.94 0.30 1.74
N TYR A 252 -15.71 0.67 2.12
CA TYR A 252 -15.18 0.42 3.46
C TYR A 252 -16.00 1.12 4.56
N TYR A 253 -16.36 2.40 4.36
CA TYR A 253 -17.22 3.11 5.33
C TYR A 253 -18.63 2.54 5.40
N THR A 254 -19.18 2.12 4.25
CA THR A 254 -20.51 1.49 4.21
C THR A 254 -20.49 0.15 4.96
N GLN A 255 -19.45 -0.66 4.77
CA GLN A 255 -19.28 -1.91 5.53
C GLN A 255 -19.19 -1.63 7.04
N TYR A 256 -18.37 -0.66 7.44
CA TYR A 256 -18.23 -0.27 8.85
C TYR A 256 -19.56 0.22 9.45
N GLN A 257 -20.32 1.03 8.72
CA GLN A 257 -21.66 1.48 9.14
C GLN A 257 -22.63 0.30 9.27
N VAL A 258 -22.65 -0.63 8.32
CA VAL A 258 -23.50 -1.83 8.37
C VAL A 258 -23.13 -2.72 9.57
N GLU A 259 -21.84 -2.88 9.86
CA GLU A 259 -21.35 -3.62 11.04
C GLU A 259 -21.77 -2.94 12.35
N MET A 260 -21.65 -1.62 12.44
CA MET A 260 -22.11 -0.83 13.60
C MET A 260 -23.63 -0.89 13.77
N ASP A 261 -24.41 -0.77 12.70
CA ASP A 261 -25.87 -0.86 12.74
C ASP A 261 -26.35 -2.26 13.16
N ASN A 262 -25.66 -3.31 12.70
CA ASN A 262 -25.95 -4.68 13.13
C ASN A 262 -25.58 -4.92 14.60
N ALA A 263 -24.45 -4.39 15.07
CA ALA A 263 -24.06 -4.44 16.48
C ALA A 263 -25.08 -3.69 17.37
N ASN A 264 -25.52 -2.51 16.93
CA ASN A 264 -26.52 -1.70 17.63
C ASN A 264 -27.91 -2.37 17.63
N LYS A 265 -28.33 -3.02 16.54
CA LYS A 265 -29.58 -3.82 16.53
C LYS A 265 -29.52 -5.00 17.50
N GLY A 266 -28.37 -5.66 17.62
CA GLY A 266 -28.15 -6.73 18.59
C GLY A 266 -28.16 -6.25 20.04
N PHE A 267 -27.56 -5.09 20.30
CA PHE A 267 -27.54 -4.45 21.61
C PHE A 267 -28.94 -3.96 22.03
N LEU A 268 -29.65 -3.29 21.12
CA LEU A 268 -31.02 -2.83 21.35
C LEU A 268 -31.99 -4.00 21.54
N ASN A 269 -31.88 -5.08 20.77
CA ASN A 269 -32.71 -6.27 20.99
C ASN A 269 -32.46 -6.93 22.36
N LYS A 270 -31.20 -6.95 22.84
CA LYS A 270 -30.89 -7.41 24.20
C LYS A 270 -31.46 -6.48 25.28
N LEU A 271 -31.38 -5.16 25.07
CA LEU A 271 -31.98 -4.16 25.96
C LEU A 271 -33.50 -4.31 26.04
N PHE A 272 -34.19 -4.45 24.91
CA PHE A 272 -35.64 -4.64 24.88
C PHE A 272 -36.10 -5.99 25.45
N GLN A 273 -35.25 -7.03 25.41
CA GLN A 273 -35.54 -8.29 26.11
C GLN A 273 -35.45 -8.14 27.63
N ILE A 274 -34.53 -7.31 28.15
CA ILE A 274 -34.41 -7.03 29.59
C ILE A 274 -35.64 -6.25 30.10
N PHE A 275 -36.21 -5.35 29.29
CA PHE A 275 -37.43 -4.62 29.64
C PHE A 275 -38.73 -5.43 29.50
N LYS A 276 -38.71 -6.59 28.83
CA LYS A 276 -39.89 -7.48 28.70
C LYS A 276 -40.12 -8.43 29.89
N PHE A 277 -39.19 -8.47 30.85
CA PHE A 277 -39.25 -9.32 32.05
C PHE A 277 -39.48 -8.53 33.35
N ARG A 278 -40.06 -7.32 33.26
CA ARG A 278 -40.60 -6.60 34.42
C ARG A 278 -42.11 -6.44 34.32
#